data_AF-A0A060CFJ3-F1
#
_entry.id   AF-A0A060CFJ3-F1
#
_cell.length_a   1.000
_cell.length_b   1.000
_cell.length_c   1.000
_cell.angle_alpha   90.00
_cell.angle_beta   90.00
_cell.angle_gamma   90.00
#
_symmetry.space_group_name_H-M   'P 1'
#
loop_
_entity.id
_entity.type
_entity.pdbx_description
1 polymer ?
#
loop_
_entity_poly.entity_id
_entity_poly.type
_entity_poly.pdbx_seq_one_letter_code
_entity_poly.pdbx_strand_id
1 'polypeptide(L)'
;MPYAIGNYRHGVNGGGHKDVAPELGTLEDFDWLVGEVGKRGMEIALDFAINCSPDHPYVREHPDWFFRRPDGTIKYAENPPKKYEDVYPLNFH
;
A
#
# COMPACT_ATOMS: atom_id res chain seq x y z
N MET A 1 -12.07 2.77 -6.02
CA MET A 1 -11.01 2.00 -5.33
C MET A 1 -9.76 2.87 -5.40
N PRO A 2 -9.12 3.22 -4.27
CA PRO A 2 -7.83 3.88 -4.34
C PRO A 2 -6.83 2.96 -5.06
N TYR A 3 -6.01 3.52 -5.92
CA TYR A 3 -4.85 2.88 -6.56
C TYR A 3 -3.68 2.71 -5.58
N ALA A 4 -3.67 3.47 -4.48
CA ALA A 4 -2.60 3.44 -3.48
C ALA A 4 -2.81 2.36 -2.42
N ILE A 5 -1.70 1.82 -1.92
CA ILE A 5 -1.69 0.76 -0.91
C ILE A 5 -2.15 1.31 0.44
N GLY A 6 -2.99 0.54 1.13
CA GLY A 6 -3.37 0.76 2.53
C GLY A 6 -4.78 1.30 2.72
N ASN A 7 -5.47 0.73 3.70
CA ASN A 7 -6.71 1.29 4.23
C ASN A 7 -6.94 0.73 5.64
N TYR A 8 -6.75 1.57 6.66
CA TYR A 8 -6.86 1.15 8.06
C TYR A 8 -8.23 0.64 8.49
N ARG A 9 -9.28 0.90 7.70
CA ARG A 9 -10.64 0.47 8.01
C ARG A 9 -10.93 -0.95 7.57
N HIS A 10 -10.09 -1.53 6.71
CA HIS A 10 -10.39 -2.79 6.05
C HIS A 10 -9.37 -3.89 6.35
N GLY A 11 -8.12 -3.58 6.72
CA GLY A 11 -7.13 -4.63 7.01
C GLY A 11 -7.18 -5.21 8.43
N VAL A 12 -6.90 -6.50 8.56
CA VAL A 12 -6.85 -7.24 9.83
C VAL A 12 -5.78 -6.68 10.78
N ASN A 13 -4.65 -6.20 10.22
CA ASN A 13 -3.57 -5.57 10.96
C ASN A 13 -3.62 -4.02 10.90
N GLY A 14 -4.77 -3.46 10.53
CA GLY A 14 -4.88 -2.06 10.15
C GLY A 14 -4.43 -1.79 8.70
N GLY A 15 -4.27 -2.82 7.87
CA GLY A 15 -3.99 -2.66 6.44
C GLY A 15 -2.57 -2.21 6.11
N GLY A 16 -2.33 -1.96 4.81
CA GLY A 16 -1.03 -1.51 4.31
C GLY A 16 -0.22 -2.62 3.66
N HIS A 17 1.08 -2.42 3.55
CA HIS A 17 1.98 -3.30 2.78
C HIS A 17 2.18 -4.71 3.37
N LYS A 18 1.72 -4.95 4.61
CA LYS A 18 1.91 -6.21 5.33
C LYS A 18 0.60 -6.96 5.54
N ASP A 19 -0.45 -6.55 4.85
CA ASP A 19 -1.79 -7.09 5.02
C ASP A 19 -2.34 -7.60 3.69
N VAL A 20 -3.37 -8.44 3.76
CA VAL A 20 -4.09 -8.94 2.59
C VAL A 20 -5.39 -8.16 2.45
N ALA A 21 -5.76 -7.79 1.22
CA ALA A 21 -7.04 -7.15 0.97
C ALA A 21 -8.18 -8.11 1.37
N PRO A 22 -9.19 -7.70 2.16
CA PRO A 22 -10.18 -8.63 2.71
C PRO A 22 -10.94 -9.45 1.67
N GLU A 23 -11.16 -8.88 0.49
CA GLU A 23 -11.79 -9.56 -0.64
C GLU A 23 -10.93 -10.66 -1.27
N LEU A 24 -9.64 -10.70 -0.96
CA LEU A 24 -8.67 -11.71 -1.44
C LEU A 24 -8.43 -12.84 -0.41
N GLY A 25 -8.91 -12.69 0.82
CA GLY A 25 -8.76 -13.69 1.88
C GLY A 25 -7.69 -13.32 2.91
N THR A 26 -6.92 -14.32 3.34
CA THR A 26 -5.94 -14.27 4.44
C THR A 26 -4.52 -14.49 3.94
N LEU A 27 -3.52 -14.37 4.83
CA LEU A 27 -2.14 -14.76 4.49
C LEU A 27 -2.02 -16.27 4.29
N GLU A 28 -2.81 -17.07 5.00
CA GLU A 28 -2.88 -18.53 4.80
C GLU A 28 -3.41 -18.88 3.40
N ASP A 29 -4.36 -18.11 2.87
CA ASP A 29 -4.85 -18.26 1.50
C ASP A 29 -3.76 -17.89 0.47
N PHE A 30 -2.96 -16.87 0.78
CA PHE A 30 -1.80 -16.50 -0.05
C PHE A 30 -0.72 -17.59 -0.03
N ASP A 31 -0.41 -18.18 1.12
CA ASP A 31 0.52 -19.32 1.23
C ASP A 31 0.04 -20.53 0.42
N TRP A 32 -1.27 -20.80 0.46
CA TRP A 32 -1.88 -21.84 -0.38
C TRP A 32 -1.68 -21.55 -1.87
N LEU A 33 -1.91 -20.31 -2.32
CA LEU A 33 -1.69 -19.90 -3.71
C LEU A 33 -0.23 -20.09 -4.12
N VAL A 34 0.74 -19.66 -3.29
CA VAL A 34 2.18 -19.87 -3.52
C VAL A 34 2.48 -21.35 -3.73
N GLY A 35 1.95 -22.22 -2.88
CA GLY A 35 2.11 -23.67 -3.00
C GLY A 35 1.53 -24.26 -4.29
N GLU A 36 0.33 -23.82 -4.69
CA GLU A 36 -0.31 -24.27 -5.94
C GLU A 36 0.44 -23.80 -7.18
N VAL A 37 0.95 -22.57 -7.19
CA VAL A 37 1.77 -22.02 -8.27
C VAL A 37 3.10 -22.78 -8.37
N GLY A 38 3.74 -23.08 -7.24
CA GLY A 38 4.98 -23.86 -7.20
C GLY A 38 4.84 -25.28 -7.76
N LYS A 39 3.72 -25.97 -7.50
CA LYS A 39 3.43 -27.31 -8.09
C LYS A 39 3.37 -27.29 -9.62
N ARG A 40 3.17 -26.13 -10.23
CA ARG A 40 3.09 -25.92 -11.68
C ARG A 40 4.40 -25.40 -12.28
N GLY A 41 5.47 -25.33 -11.48
CA GLY A 41 6.78 -24.84 -11.93
C GLY A 41 6.79 -23.34 -12.24
N MET A 42 5.91 -22.58 -11.57
CA MET A 42 5.82 -21.12 -11.69
C MET A 42 6.24 -20.45 -10.38
N GLU A 43 6.54 -19.16 -10.45
CA GLU A 43 6.89 -18.32 -9.30
C GLU A 43 5.95 -17.10 -9.22
N ILE A 44 5.73 -16.58 -8.02
CA ILE A 44 4.96 -15.35 -7.80
C ILE A 44 5.92 -14.18 -7.65
N ALA A 45 5.72 -13.15 -8.46
CA ALA A 45 6.33 -11.85 -8.30
C ALA A 45 5.29 -10.87 -7.76
N LEU A 46 5.54 -10.27 -6.60
CA LEU A 46 4.68 -9.24 -6.01
C LEU A 46 5.13 -7.86 -6.47
N ASP A 47 4.17 -7.00 -6.79
CA ASP A 47 4.42 -5.57 -6.97
C ASP A 47 4.69 -4.96 -5.60
N PHE A 48 5.78 -4.19 -5.50
CA PHE A 48 6.12 -3.41 -4.33
C PHE A 48 6.14 -1.93 -4.68
N ALA A 49 4.96 -1.32 -4.64
CA ALA A 49 4.78 0.10 -4.86
C ALA A 49 5.11 0.88 -3.57
N ILE A 50 6.22 1.60 -3.55
CA ILE A 50 6.66 2.39 -2.39
C ILE A 50 5.88 3.71 -2.32
N ASN A 51 4.60 3.61 -1.96
CA ASN A 51 3.70 4.73 -1.74
C ASN A 51 2.61 4.36 -0.74
N CYS A 52 1.83 5.33 -0.27
CA CYS A 52 0.77 5.09 0.71
C CYS A 52 -0.52 5.77 0.28
N SER A 53 -1.67 5.18 0.59
CA SER A 53 -2.93 5.92 0.57
C SER A 53 -2.99 6.90 1.76
N PRO A 54 -3.92 7.87 1.76
CA PRO A 54 -4.17 8.73 2.92
C PRO A 54 -4.56 7.96 4.19
N ASP A 55 -5.14 6.76 4.02
CA ASP A 55 -5.60 5.87 5.09
C ASP A 55 -4.57 4.77 5.42
N HIS A 56 -3.34 4.84 4.90
CA HIS A 56 -2.29 3.88 5.26
C HIS A 56 -1.80 4.14 6.71
N PRO A 57 -1.62 3.12 7.57
CA PRO A 57 -1.18 3.28 8.97
C PRO A 57 0.07 4.15 9.15
N TYR A 58 1.05 3.98 8.27
CA TYR A 58 2.28 4.78 8.24
C TYR A 58 2.05 6.30 8.20
N VAL A 59 0.95 6.80 7.61
CA VAL A 59 0.65 8.25 7.60
C VAL A 59 0.52 8.81 9.03
N ARG A 60 0.00 8.00 9.95
CA ARG A 60 -0.13 8.32 11.37
C ARG A 60 1.10 7.88 12.18
N GLU A 61 1.60 6.68 11.92
CA GLU A 61 2.66 6.04 12.72
C GLU A 61 4.06 6.59 12.42
N HIS A 62 4.29 7.05 11.19
CA HIS A 62 5.57 7.56 10.71
C HIS A 62 5.36 8.89 9.96
N PRO A 63 4.90 9.95 10.64
CA PRO A 63 4.57 11.22 10.00
C PRO A 63 5.78 11.87 9.28
N ASP A 64 7.00 11.56 9.71
CA ASP A 64 8.25 12.07 9.15
C ASP A 64 8.63 11.42 7.80
N TRP A 65 8.01 10.29 7.45
CA TRP A 65 8.16 9.66 6.14
C TRP A 65 7.39 10.37 5.03
N PHE A 66 6.73 11.49 5.32
CA PHE A 66 5.93 12.23 4.34
C PHE A 66 6.28 13.71 4.37
N PHE A 67 6.39 14.31 3.19
CA PHE A 67 6.52 15.76 3.10
C PHE A 67 5.18 16.42 3.47
N ARG A 68 5.15 17.11 4.60
CA ARG A 68 4.02 17.93 5.05
C ARG A 68 4.23 19.37 4.63
N ARG A 69 3.23 19.94 3.97
CA ARG A 69 3.16 21.37 3.69
C ARG A 69 3.02 22.16 5.00
N PRO A 70 3.31 23.48 4.99
CA PRO A 70 3.11 24.33 6.17
C PRO A 70 1.69 24.32 6.73
N ASP A 71 0.68 24.03 5.90
CA ASP A 71 -0.73 23.88 6.32
C ASP A 71 -1.06 22.50 6.93
N GLY A 72 -0.07 21.62 7.05
CA GLY A 72 -0.21 20.27 7.59
C GLY A 72 -0.66 19.21 6.58
N THR A 73 -1.03 19.58 5.35
CA THR A 73 -1.43 18.63 4.30
C THR A 73 -0.24 17.91 3.69
N ILE A 74 -0.45 16.69 3.18
CA ILE A 74 0.57 15.94 2.42
C ILE A 74 0.35 16.16 0.92
N LYS A 75 1.43 16.35 0.15
CA LYS A 75 1.35 16.46 -1.31
C LYS A 75 1.13 15.08 -1.92
N TYR A 76 0.08 14.91 -2.71
CA TYR A 76 -0.13 13.71 -3.50
C TYR A 76 0.85 13.62 -4.68
N ALA A 77 1.06 12.41 -5.21
CA ALA A 77 1.98 12.15 -6.30
C ALA A 77 1.46 12.67 -7.66
N GLU A 78 2.37 13.20 -8.47
CA GLU A 78 2.07 13.72 -9.81
C GLU A 78 3.10 13.17 -10.81
N ASN A 79 2.63 12.77 -11.99
CA ASN A 79 3.48 12.46 -13.14
C ASN A 79 2.84 13.12 -14.37
N PRO A 80 3.13 14.41 -14.63
CA PRO A 80 2.39 15.21 -15.59
C PRO A 80 2.22 14.51 -16.96
N PRO A 81 0.99 14.50 -17.52
CA PRO A 81 -0.21 15.21 -17.07
C PRO A 81 -1.03 14.48 -15.98
N LYS A 82 -0.58 13.31 -15.52
CA LYS A 82 -1.32 12.47 -14.55
C LYS A 82 -1.18 12.99 -13.12
N LYS A 83 -2.28 12.92 -12.38
CA LYS A 83 -2.36 13.22 -10.94
C LYS A 83 -2.90 12.00 -10.21
N TYR A 84 -2.32 11.69 -9.07
CA TYR A 84 -2.69 10.53 -8.25
C TYR A 84 -3.08 11.04 -6.86
N GLU A 85 -4.29 11.59 -6.74
CA GLU A 85 -4.75 12.31 -5.54
C GLU A 85 -4.82 11.41 -4.29
N ASP A 86 -4.88 10.11 -4.50
CA ASP A 86 -4.90 9.06 -3.49
C ASP A 86 -3.52 8.47 -3.17
N VAL A 87 -2.44 8.94 -3.80
CA VAL A 87 -1.08 8.42 -3.60
C VAL A 87 -0.22 9.45 -2.86
N TYR A 88 0.20 9.14 -1.64
CA TYR A 88 1.18 9.90 -0.86
C TYR A 88 2.58 9.28 -1.05
N PRO A 89 3.53 10.02 -1.65
CA PRO A 89 4.90 9.57 -1.82
C PRO A 89 5.67 9.65 -0.49
N LEU A 90 6.61 8.73 -0.29
CA LEU A 90 7.50 8.77 0.86
C LEU A 90 8.60 9.83 0.67
N ASN A 91 8.93 10.51 1.76
CA ASN A 91 10.09 11.38 1.89
C ASN A 91 11.28 10.59 2.44
N PHE A 92 12.41 10.66 1.74
CA PHE A 92 13.66 9.97 2.11
C PHE A 92 14.78 10.95 2.51
N HIS A 93 14.45 12.23 2.69
CA HIS A 93 15.38 13.31 3.03
C HIS A 93 15.16 13.82 4.46
#